data_AF-A0A847WU64-F1
#
_entry.id   AF-A0A847WU64-F1
#
_cell.length_a   1.000
_cell.length_b   1.000
_cell.length_c   1.000
_cell.angle_alpha   90.00
_cell.angle_beta   90.00
_cell.angle_gamma   90.00
#
_symmetry.space_group_name_H-M   'P 1'
#
loop_
_entity.id
_entity.type
_entity.pdbx_description
1 polymer ?
#
loop_
_entity_poly.entity_id
_entity_poly.type
_entity_poly.pdbx_seq_one_letter_code
_entity_poly.pdbx_strand_id
1 'polypeptide(L)' 'MSQSKRKLIGAFLLVGSIVAWSVLGTMIYLALPEGLPPLVLVGYFLIAGMGWVLPAAQIIKWMARPDRQTSNG' A
#
# COMPACT_ATOMS: atom_id res chain seq x y z
N MET A 1 -10.36 -11.18 -18.80
CA MET A 1 -9.02 -11.68 -18.40
C MET A 1 -9.22 -12.75 -17.35
N SER A 2 -8.61 -13.92 -17.47
CA SER A 2 -8.77 -15.01 -16.50
C SER A 2 -8.42 -14.54 -15.07
N GLN A 3 -9.24 -14.94 -14.09
CA GLN A 3 -9.15 -14.61 -12.66
C GLN A 3 -7.73 -14.71 -12.06
N SER A 4 -6.93 -15.66 -12.54
CA SER A 4 -5.56 -15.89 -12.08
C SER A 4 -4.61 -14.74 -12.41
N LYS A 5 -4.80 -14.09 -13.57
CA LYS A 5 -3.96 -12.95 -13.99
C LYS A 5 -4.22 -11.70 -13.14
N ARG A 6 -5.48 -11.46 -12.75
CA ARG A 6 -5.85 -10.34 -11.87
C ARG A 6 -5.22 -10.48 -10.47
N LYS A 7 -5.19 -11.70 -9.91
CA LYS A 7 -4.56 -11.95 -8.60
C LYS A 7 -3.04 -11.79 -8.64
N LEU A 8 -2.36 -12.27 -9.69
CA LEU A 8 -0.91 -12.10 -9.86
C LEU A 8 -0.53 -10.61 -9.98
N ILE A 9 -1.19 -9.87 -10.87
CA ILE A 9 -0.93 -8.44 -11.07
C ILE A 9 -1.23 -7.66 -9.79
N GLY A 10 -2.32 -7.98 -9.11
CA GLY A 10 -2.68 -7.35 -7.83
C GLY A 10 -1.65 -7.61 -6.73
N ALA A 11 -1.08 -8.81 -6.65
CA ALA A 11 0.00 -9.13 -5.71
C ALA A 11 1.27 -8.31 -5.99
N PHE A 12 1.70 -8.23 -7.25
CA PHE A 12 2.85 -7.39 -7.64
C PHE A 12 2.61 -5.91 -7.38
N LEU A 13 1.40 -5.40 -7.67
CA LEU A 13 1.01 -4.02 -7.35
C LEU A 13 1.06 -3.77 -5.85
N LEU A 14 0.62 -4.72 -5.03
CA LEU A 14 0.61 -4.59 -3.57
C LEU A 14 2.04 -4.52 -3.02
N VAL A 15 2.94 -5.40 -3.49
CA VAL A 15 4.36 -5.36 -3.14
C VAL A 15 5.00 -4.06 -3.63
N GLY A 16 4.77 -3.67 -4.89
CA GLY A 16 5.28 -2.42 -5.45
C GLY A 16 4.80 -1.19 -4.66
N SER A 17 3.55 -1.20 -4.20
CA SER A 17 3.00 -0.14 -3.35
C SER A 17 3.69 -0.07 -2.00
N ILE A 18 3.99 -1.21 -1.36
CA ILE A 18 4.73 -1.25 -0.10
C ILE A 18 6.14 -0.70 -0.29
N VAL A 19 6.82 -1.09 -1.38
CA VAL A 19 8.16 -0.60 -1.70
C VAL A 19 8.15 0.91 -1.94
N ALA A 20 7.26 1.41 -2.79
CA ALA A 20 7.14 2.83 -3.08
C ALA A 20 6.88 3.65 -1.81
N TRP A 21 5.99 3.16 -0.93
CA TRP A 21 5.69 3.83 0.33
C TRP A 21 6.85 3.80 1.32
N SER A 22 7.56 2.66 1.41
CA SER A 22 8.75 2.52 2.26
C SER A 22 9.88 3.46 1.82
N VAL A 23 10.07 3.60 0.50
CA VAL A 23 11.05 4.54 -0.06
C VAL A 23 10.64 5.96 0.28
N LEU A 24 9.38 6.35 0.07
CA LEU A 24 8.89 7.69 0.40
C LEU A 24 9.05 8.00 1.90
N GLY A 25 8.68 7.06 2.77
CA GLY A 25 8.87 7.19 4.22
C GLY A 25 10.34 7.27 4.62
N THR A 26 11.24 6.59 3.92
CA THR A 26 12.67 6.74 4.18
C THR A 26 13.18 8.10 3.72
N MET A 27 12.76 8.57 2.54
CA MET A 27 13.16 9.88 2.03
C MET A 27 12.70 11.01 2.95
N ILE A 28 11.47 10.97 3.44
CA ILE A 28 10.96 11.97 4.40
C ILE A 28 11.72 11.87 5.72
N TYR A 29 12.01 10.66 6.21
CA TYR A 29 12.78 10.47 7.43
C TYR A 29 14.20 11.06 7.31
N LEU A 30 14.87 10.84 6.19
CA LEU A 30 16.21 11.40 5.94
C LEU A 30 16.21 12.93 5.79
N ALA A 31 15.06 13.53 5.46
CA ALA A 31 14.91 14.98 5.38
C ALA A 31 14.53 15.62 6.73
N LEU A 32 14.23 14.82 7.77
CA LEU A 32 13.94 15.35 9.10
C LEU A 32 15.22 15.86 9.77
N PRO A 33 15.18 17.02 10.44
CA PRO A 33 16.34 17.55 11.15
C PRO A 33 16.80 16.64 12.30
N GLU A 34 18.08 16.75 12.63
CA GLU A 34 18.65 16.05 13.77
C GLU A 34 18.18 16.69 15.08
N GLY A 35 17.95 15.89 16.12
CA GLY A 35 17.49 16.37 17.43
C GLY A 35 15.98 16.46 17.62
N LEU A 36 15.18 15.85 16.73
CA LEU A 36 13.74 15.77 16.91
C LEU A 36 13.37 15.02 18.19
N PRO A 37 12.31 15.46 18.93
CA PRO A 37 11.83 14.74 20.09
C PRO A 37 11.40 13.30 19.74
N PRO A 38 11.65 12.32 20.63
CA PRO A 38 11.26 10.93 20.40
C PRO A 38 9.77 10.75 20.08
N LEU A 39 8.91 11.57 20.70
CA LEU A 39 7.46 11.56 20.46
C LEU A 39 7.10 11.87 19.00
N VAL A 40 7.85 12.78 18.35
CA VAL A 40 7.63 13.13 16.94
C VAL A 40 8.05 11.99 16.04
N LEU A 41 9.18 11.32 16.32
CA LEU A 41 9.57 10.11 15.60
C LEU A 41 8.52 9.02 15.74
N VAL A 42 7.99 8.78 16.95
CA VAL A 42 6.93 7.79 17.17
C VAL A 42 5.68 8.14 16.36
N GLY A 43 5.22 9.39 16.42
CA GLY A 43 4.08 9.86 15.61
C GLY A 43 4.32 9.69 14.10
N TYR A 44 5.55 10.01 13.65
CA TYR A 44 5.97 9.82 12.27
C TYR A 44 5.89 8.35 11.84
N PHE A 45 6.46 7.43 12.63
CA PHE A 45 6.42 6.00 12.31
C PHE A 45 5.00 5.42 12.37
N LEU A 46 4.13 5.93 13.25
CA LEU A 46 2.72 5.54 13.25
C LEU A 46 2.02 5.97 11.95
N ILE A 47 2.20 7.23 11.52
CA ILE A 47 1.59 7.75 10.30
C ILE A 47 2.20 7.08 9.06
N ALA A 48 3.52 6.92 9.01
CA ALA A 48 4.20 6.21 7.92
C ALA A 48 3.76 4.74 7.88
N GLY A 49 3.63 4.09 9.03
CA GLY A 49 3.14 2.71 9.15
C GLY A 49 1.65 2.55 8.88
N MET A 50 0.83 3.59 9.00
CA MET A 50 -0.60 3.54 8.68
C MET A 50 -0.92 4.04 7.26
N GLY A 51 -0.09 4.93 6.71
CA GLY A 51 -0.35 5.59 5.43
C GLY A 51 -0.38 4.65 4.24
N TRP A 52 0.38 3.53 4.28
CA TRP A 52 0.35 2.52 3.23
C TRP A 52 -0.95 1.68 3.21
N VAL A 53 -1.77 1.74 4.25
CA VAL A 53 -3.04 1.00 4.32
C VAL A 53 -4.02 1.50 3.25
N LEU A 54 -4.01 2.80 2.95
CA LEU A 54 -4.88 3.39 1.92
C LEU A 54 -4.62 2.81 0.52
N PRO A 55 -3.38 2.83 -0.03
CA PRO A 55 -3.11 2.24 -1.32
C PRO A 55 -3.27 0.71 -1.31
N ALA A 56 -2.90 0.03 -0.22
CA ALA A 56 -3.13 -1.40 -0.09
C ALA A 56 -4.64 -1.76 -0.16
N ALA A 57 -5.49 -1.02 0.56
CA ALA A 57 -6.94 -1.22 0.54
C ALA A 57 -7.54 -1.01 -0.85
N GLN A 58 -7.06 -0.02 -1.60
CA GLN A 58 -7.52 0.22 -2.98
C GLN A 58 -7.15 -0.94 -3.92
N ILE A 59 -5.93 -1.47 -3.81
CA ILE A 59 -5.48 -2.63 -4.61
C ILE A 59 -6.26 -3.88 -4.21
N ILE A 60 -6.47 -4.12 -2.92
CA ILE A 60 -7.26 -5.26 -2.41
C ILE A 60 -8.70 -5.17 -2.88
N LYS A 61 -9.34 -4.00 -2.79
CA LYS A 61 -10.71 -3.79 -3.29
C LYS A 61 -10.81 -4.07 -4.78
N TRP A 62 -9.80 -3.69 -5.55
CA TRP A 62 -9.72 -4.01 -6.98
C TRP A 62 -9.53 -5.50 -7.25
N MET A 63 -8.73 -6.21 -6.44
CA MET A 63 -8.57 -7.67 -6.53
C MET A 63 -9.85 -8.42 -6.13
N ALA A 64 -10.52 -7.97 -5.08
CA ALA A 64 -11.72 -8.58 -4.53
C ALA A 64 -12.98 -8.33 -5.39
N ARG A 65 -12.92 -7.39 -6.34
CA ARG A 65 -14.06 -7.07 -7.21
C ARG A 65 -14.47 -8.32 -8.02
N PRO A 66 -15.67 -8.87 -7.79
CA PRO A 66 -16.10 -10.11 -8.44
C PRO A 66 -16.15 -9.90 -9.95
N ASP A 67 -15.63 -10.87 -10.72
CA ASP A 67 -15.92 -10.90 -12.15
C ASP A 67 -17.42 -11.09 -12.29
N ARG A 68 -18.06 -10.30 -13.17
CA ARG A 68 -19.47 -10.50 -13.52
C ARG A 68 -19.66 -11.97 -13.88
N GLN A 69 -20.36 -12.71 -13.01
CA GLN A 69 -20.88 -14.01 -13.38
C GLN A 69 -21.79 -13.76 -14.57
N THR A 70 -21.35 -14.14 -15.77
CA THR A 70 -22.25 -14.41 -16.88
C THR A 70 -23.20 -15.50 -16.41
N SER A 71 -24.31 -15.10 -15.81
CA SER A 71 -25.50 -15.90 -15.59
C SER A 71 -26.02 -16.26 -16.97
N ASN A 72 -25.53 -17.37 -17.52
CA ASN A 72 -26.10 -18.01 -18.69
C ASN A 72 -27.22 -18.91 -18.16
N GLY A 73 -28.44 -18.37 -18.16
CA GLY A 73 -29.69 -19.08 -17.90
C GLY A 73 -30.63 -18.79 -19.05
#